data_AF-G7H1L9-F1
#
_entry.id   AF-G7H1L9-F1
#
_cell.length_a   1.000
_cell.length_b   1.000
_cell.length_c   1.000
_cell.angle_alpha   90.00
_cell.angle_beta   90.00
_cell.angle_gamma   90.00
#
_symmetry.space_group_name_H-M   'P 1'
#
loop_
_entity.id
_entity.type
_entity.pdbx_description
1 polymer ?
#
loop_
_entity_poly.entity_id
_entity_poly.type
_entity_poly.pdbx_seq_one_letter_code
_entity_poly.pdbx_strand_id
1 'polypeptide(L)' 'MAGSASTPNPADRRGPERREPKKVLLRVDPAVHAAIAKWAADDLRSVNAQMEFALRTALKQAGRLP' A
#
# COMPACT_ATOMS: atom_id res chain seq x y z
N MET A 1 27.83 25.58 -36.20
CA MET A 1 26.62 25.21 -35.42
C MET A 1 26.81 23.77 -34.94
N ALA A 2 27.37 23.58 -33.74
CA ALA A 2 27.53 22.24 -33.16
C ALA A 2 26.43 22.04 -32.11
N GLY A 3 25.58 21.03 -32.34
CA GLY A 3 24.47 20.69 -31.47
C GLY A 3 24.96 20.26 -30.09
N SER A 4 24.48 20.95 -29.05
CA SER A 4 24.69 20.54 -27.67
C SER A 4 23.88 19.28 -27.38
N ALA A 5 24.56 18.16 -27.18
CA ALA A 5 23.96 16.99 -26.56
C ALA A 5 23.49 17.37 -25.16
N SER A 6 22.18 17.29 -24.93
CA SER A 6 21.59 17.53 -23.61
C SER A 6 22.05 16.43 -22.66
N THR A 7 22.89 16.79 -21.68
CA THR A 7 23.27 15.90 -20.59
C THR A 7 22.00 15.44 -19.87
N PRO A 8 21.74 14.14 -19.69
CA PRO A 8 20.57 13.69 -18.98
C PRO A 8 20.62 14.19 -17.53
N ASN A 9 19.57 14.88 -17.12
CA ASN A 9 19.42 15.45 -15.78
C ASN A 9 19.39 14.30 -14.75
N PRO A 10 20.26 14.28 -13.72
CA PRO A 10 20.26 13.25 -12.68
C PRO A 10 18.93 13.15 -11.91
N ALA A 11 18.05 14.15 -12.02
CA ALA A 11 16.70 14.15 -11.44
C ALA A 11 15.71 13.19 -12.12
N ASP A 12 16.02 12.65 -13.31
CA ASP A 12 15.16 11.68 -14.00
C ASP A 12 15.27 10.25 -13.42
N ARG A 13 16.19 10.03 -12.46
CA ARG A 13 16.34 8.76 -11.73
C ARG A 13 15.49 8.68 -10.47
N ARG A 14 14.44 9.51 -10.34
CA ARG A 14 13.46 9.35 -9.26
C ARG A 14 12.66 8.08 -9.52
N GLY A 15 13.18 6.95 -9.05
CA GLY A 15 12.42 5.73 -8.87
C GLY A 15 11.12 6.02 -8.12
N PRO A 16 10.08 5.17 -8.25
CA PRO A 16 8.76 5.47 -7.72
C PRO A 16 8.89 5.88 -6.25
N GLU A 17 8.49 7.12 -5.94
CA GLU A 17 8.52 7.63 -4.58
C GLU A 17 7.88 6.57 -3.69
N ARG A 18 8.65 6.09 -2.71
CA ARG A 18 8.20 5.06 -1.78
C ARG A 18 7.00 5.63 -1.03
N ARG A 19 5.79 5.30 -1.50
CA ARG A 19 4.55 5.80 -0.89
C ARG A 19 4.51 5.31 0.55
N GLU A 20 4.74 6.23 1.48
CA GLU A 20 4.68 5.91 2.89
C GLU A 20 3.25 5.54 3.26
N PRO A 21 3.04 4.44 4.02
CA PRO A 21 1.71 4.08 4.49
C PRO A 21 1.16 5.19 5.38
N LYS A 22 -0.03 5.69 5.04
CA LYS A 22 -0.71 6.68 5.87
C LYS A 22 -1.16 6.00 7.17
N LYS A 23 -0.67 6.49 8.31
CA LYS A 23 -1.12 6.05 9.64
C LYS A 23 -2.49 6.66 9.93
N VAL A 24 -3.49 5.83 10.17
CA VAL A 24 -4.87 6.25 10.48
C VAL A 24 -5.35 5.53 11.73
N LEU A 25 -6.10 6.24 12.59
CA LEU A 25 -6.82 5.63 13.69
C LEU A 25 -8.15 5.09 13.16
N LEU A 26 -8.32 3.77 13.17
CA LEU A 26 -9.53 3.10 12.74
C LEU A 26 -10.30 2.59 13.95
N ARG A 27 -11.59 2.93 14.05
CA ARG A 27 -12.50 2.30 15.00
C ARG A 27 -13.04 1.03 14.35
N VAL A 28 -12.78 -0.11 14.98
CA VAL A 28 -13.23 -1.42 14.52
C VAL A 28 -13.94 -2.09 15.68
N ASP A 29 -15.00 -2.84 15.39
CA ASP A 29 -15.61 -3.75 16.36
C ASP A 29 -14.53 -4.72 16.93
N PRO A 30 -14.44 -4.90 18.26
CA PRO A 30 -13.43 -5.76 18.88
C PRO A 30 -13.45 -7.21 18.39
N ALA A 31 -14.63 -7.77 18.11
CA ALA A 31 -14.78 -9.13 17.61
C ALA A 31 -14.25 -9.26 16.18
N VAL A 32 -14.50 -8.23 15.35
CA VAL A 32 -13.94 -8.17 13.99
C VAL A 32 -12.41 -8.07 14.04
N HIS A 33 -11.86 -7.23 14.92
CA HIS A 33 -10.41 -7.14 15.09
C HIS A 33 -9.81 -8.49 15.52
N ALA A 34 -10.45 -9.21 16.45
CA ALA A 34 -10.00 -10.53 16.89
C ALA A 34 -10.02 -11.57 15.75
N ALA A 35 -11.06 -11.57 14.92
CA ALA A 35 -11.14 -12.45 13.76
C ALA A 35 -10.03 -12.17 12.74
N ILE A 36 -9.75 -10.90 12.47
CA ILE A 36 -8.65 -10.51 11.56
C ILE A 36 -7.29 -10.86 12.15
N ALA A 37 -7.09 -10.69 13.46
CA ALA A 37 -5.84 -11.06 14.13
C ALA A 37 -5.58 -12.56 14.06
N LYS A 38 -6.62 -13.39 14.24
CA LYS A 38 -6.52 -14.84 14.06
C LYS A 38 -6.15 -15.20 12.62
N TRP A 39 -6.86 -14.62 11.64
CA TRP A 39 -6.57 -14.87 10.23
C TRP A 39 -5.14 -14.44 9.84
N ALA A 40 -4.67 -13.30 10.35
CA ALA A 40 -3.30 -12.85 10.15
C ALA A 40 -2.27 -13.84 10.72
N ALA A 41 -2.53 -14.40 11.90
CA ALA A 41 -1.67 -15.40 12.52
C ALA A 41 -1.63 -16.70 11.69
N ASP A 42 -2.78 -17.17 11.20
CA ASP A 42 -2.89 -18.36 10.35
C ASP A 42 -2.09 -18.19 9.04
N ASP A 43 -2.04 -16.97 8.50
CA ASP A 43 -1.33 -16.62 7.26
C ASP A 43 0.12 -16.13 7.48
N LEU A 44 0.65 -16.18 8.71
CA LEU A 44 1.97 -15.65 9.09
C LEU A 44 2.19 -14.19 8.66
N ARG A 45 1.15 -13.37 8.78
CA ARG A 45 1.14 -11.93 8.44
C ARG A 45 0.91 -11.06 9.67
N SER A 46 1.34 -9.80 9.57
CA SER A 46 0.94 -8.80 10.56
C SER A 46 -0.53 -8.43 10.38
N VAL A 47 -1.18 -8.03 11.48
CA VAL A 47 -2.59 -7.56 11.45
C VAL A 47 -2.77 -6.42 10.46
N ASN A 48 -1.84 -5.46 10.41
CA ASN A 48 -1.89 -4.34 9.47
C ASN A 48 -1.78 -4.79 8.00
N ALA A 49 -0.91 -5.76 7.70
CA ALA A 49 -0.80 -6.31 6.36
C ALA A 49 -2.08 -7.07 5.96
N GLN A 50 -2.69 -7.77 6.92
CA GLN A 50 -3.94 -8.48 6.69
C GLN A 50 -5.11 -7.53 6.44
N MET A 51 -5.21 -6.43 7.20
CA MET A 51 -6.18 -5.36 6.99
C MET A 51 -6.04 -4.75 5.59
N GLU A 52 -4.81 -4.42 5.18
CA GLU A 52 -4.54 -3.86 3.85
C GLU A 52 -4.95 -4.83 2.72
N PHE A 53 -4.64 -6.12 2.89
CA PHE A 53 -5.03 -7.16 1.93
C PHE A 53 -6.57 -7.26 1.80
N ALA A 54 -7.28 -7.30 2.94
CA ALA A 54 -8.73 -7.37 2.97
C ALA A 54 -9.37 -6.13 2.32
N LEU A 55 -8.86 -4.93 2.63
CA LEU A 55 -9.34 -3.67 2.06
C LEU A 55 -9.13 -3.61 0.54
N ARG A 56 -7.94 -3.99 0.05
CA ARG A 56 -7.67 -4.05 -1.40
C ARG A 56 -8.57 -5.03 -2.12
N THR A 57 -8.84 -6.17 -1.49
CA THR A 57 -9.74 -7.19 -2.02
C THR A 57 -11.17 -6.67 -2.12
N ALA A 58 -11.66 -6.01 -1.06
CA ALA A 58 -12.99 -5.40 -1.04
C ALA A 58 -13.12 -4.28 -2.09
N LEU A 59 -12.10 -3.41 -2.23
CA LEU A 59 -12.08 -2.37 -3.27
C LEU A 59 -12.11 -2.97 -4.68
N LYS A 60 -11.35 -4.05 -4.92
CA LYS A 60 -11.39 -4.78 -6.19
C LYS A 60 -12.76 -5.35 -6.49
N GLN A 61 -13.39 -6.01 -5.52
CA GLN A 61 -14.75 -6.54 -5.66
C GLN A 61 -15.79 -5.45 -5.93
N ALA A 62 -15.61 -4.27 -5.32
CA ALA A 62 -16.46 -3.11 -5.55
C ALA A 62 -16.17 -2.37 -6.87
N GLY A 63 -15.16 -2.77 -7.65
CA GLY A 63 -14.74 -2.06 -8.87
C GLY A 63 -14.11 -0.69 -8.60
N ARG A 64 -13.51 -0.49 -7.42
CA ARG A 64 -12.96 0.78 -6.92
C ARG A 64 -11.45 0.71 -6.67
N LEU A 65 -10.73 -0.08 -7.46
CA LEU A 65 -9.26 -0.06 -7.38
C LEU A 65 -8.73 1.34 -7.74
N PRO A 66 -7.72 1.86 -7.03
CA PRO A 66 -6.98 3.03 -7.49
C PRO A 66 -6.14 2.71 -8.74
#